data_AF-A0A6L4YXU9-F1
#
_entry.id   AF-A0A6L4YXU9-F1
#
_cell.length_a   1.000
_cell.length_b   1.000
_cell.length_c   1.000
_cell.angle_alpha   90.00
_cell.angle_beta   90.00
_cell.angle_gamma   90.00
#
_symmetry.space_group_name_H-M   'P 1'
#
loop_
_entity.id
_entity.type
_entity.pdbx_description
1 polymer ?
#
loop_
_entity_poly.entity_id
_entity_poly.type
_entity_poly.pdbx_seq_one_letter_code
_entity_poly.pdbx_strand_id
1 'polypeptide(L)'
;MKRTTFILAIIFFQFAGVITPGCDSKVQDDNETYERIYFAKQDLESLQSDSDTLSISGVSVEKWENFRNISDKRIIGNESLIDELKTRIKKSGKRNDMIFEKRIYILEQQNKNLRQRISAYPEIQSDWDSFKQEITSELDQISMELKGLDVGETR
;
A
#
# COMPACT_ATOMS: atom_id res chain seq x y z
N MET A 1 26.94 -57.36 -32.21
CA MET A 1 27.96 -56.31 -32.47
C MET A 1 27.26 -55.23 -33.29
N LYS A 2 27.19 -53.94 -32.96
CA LYS A 2 28.01 -53.06 -32.12
C LYS A 2 27.09 -52.24 -31.19
N ARG A 3 27.64 -51.85 -30.04
CA ARG A 3 27.03 -51.02 -28.98
C ARG A 3 27.11 -49.54 -29.37
N THR A 4 26.15 -48.74 -28.95
CA THR A 4 26.39 -47.43 -28.32
C THR A 4 25.14 -46.96 -27.56
N THR A 5 25.39 -46.20 -26.50
CA THR A 5 24.62 -45.98 -25.27
C THR A 5 23.87 -44.65 -25.22
N PHE A 6 22.81 -44.64 -24.40
CA PHE A 6 22.29 -43.56 -23.53
C PHE A 6 21.99 -42.16 -24.10
N ILE A 7 20.77 -41.66 -23.86
CA ILE A 7 20.47 -40.66 -22.80
C ILE A 7 18.95 -40.49 -22.69
N LEU A 8 18.44 -40.66 -21.46
CA LEU A 8 17.09 -40.35 -21.00
C LEU A 8 16.97 -38.83 -20.83
N ALA A 9 15.97 -38.19 -21.46
CA ALA A 9 15.60 -36.81 -21.15
C ALA A 9 14.19 -36.81 -20.53
N ILE A 10 14.14 -36.72 -19.20
CA ILE A 10 12.93 -36.49 -18.42
C ILE A 10 12.58 -35.01 -18.57
N ILE A 11 11.44 -34.71 -19.17
CA ILE A 11 10.90 -33.35 -19.24
C ILE A 11 10.11 -33.11 -17.95
N PHE A 12 10.75 -32.50 -16.96
CA PHE A 12 10.05 -31.82 -15.87
C PHE A 12 9.53 -30.49 -16.41
N PHE A 13 8.24 -30.44 -16.78
CA PHE A 13 7.55 -29.21 -17.08
C PHE A 13 7.02 -28.60 -15.77
N GLN A 14 7.86 -27.77 -15.14
CA GLN A 14 7.46 -26.86 -14.07
C GLN A 14 7.77 -25.44 -14.57
N PHE A 15 6.77 -24.78 -15.13
CA PHE A 15 6.75 -23.32 -15.25
C PHE A 15 5.81 -22.81 -14.16
N ALA A 16 6.44 -22.38 -13.05
CA ALA A 16 6.69 -20.98 -12.73
C ALA A 16 5.47 -20.37 -12.02
N GLY A 17 5.48 -20.53 -10.69
CA GLY A 17 4.67 -19.69 -9.83
C GLY A 17 4.99 -18.23 -10.14
N VAL A 18 3.95 -17.45 -10.41
CA VAL A 18 4.04 -16.00 -10.50
C VAL A 18 4.50 -15.51 -9.14
N ILE A 19 5.80 -15.27 -9.00
CA ILE A 19 6.34 -14.45 -7.94
C ILE A 19 5.93 -13.04 -8.36
N THR A 20 4.85 -12.53 -7.78
CA THR A 20 4.66 -11.08 -7.68
C THR A 20 5.97 -10.52 -7.12
N PRO A 21 6.52 -9.39 -7.62
CA PRO A 21 7.70 -8.80 -6.99
C PRO A 21 7.35 -8.55 -5.52
N GLY A 22 7.92 -9.38 -4.65
CA GLY A 22 7.97 -9.11 -3.23
C GLY A 22 8.74 -7.81 -3.11
N CYS A 23 8.05 -6.78 -2.63
CA CYS A 23 8.71 -5.59 -2.18
C CYS A 23 9.59 -6.03 -1.00
N ASP A 24 10.89 -6.20 -1.25
CA ASP A 24 11.89 -6.40 -0.22
C ASP A 24 11.98 -5.08 0.58
N SER A 25 11.08 -4.89 1.54
CA SER A 25 11.31 -3.94 2.62
C SER A 25 12.04 -4.71 3.73
N LYS A 26 13.35 -4.47 3.80
CA LYS A 26 14.12 -4.70 5.02
C LYS A 26 13.31 -4.12 6.18
N VAL A 27 13.08 -4.95 7.20
CA VAL A 27 12.52 -4.55 8.50
C VAL A 27 13.30 -3.32 8.97
N GLN A 28 12.68 -2.14 8.84
CA GLN A 28 13.25 -0.86 9.23
C GLN A 28 12.45 -0.41 10.44
N ASP A 29 13.20 -0.36 11.56
CA ASP A 29 12.88 0.18 12.88
C ASP A 29 11.51 0.87 12.99
N ASP A 30 10.61 0.29 13.79
CA ASP A 30 9.19 0.63 13.92
C ASP A 30 8.94 2.15 14.00
N ASN A 31 9.85 2.92 14.62
CA ASN A 31 9.77 4.37 14.78
C ASN A 31 9.88 5.17 13.46
N GLU A 32 10.63 4.69 12.48
CA GLU A 32 10.83 5.37 11.18
C GLU A 32 9.57 5.32 10.31
N THR A 33 8.80 4.22 10.38
CA THR A 33 7.56 4.03 9.62
C THR A 33 6.46 4.98 10.12
N TYR A 34 6.38 5.18 11.44
CA TYR A 34 5.47 6.13 12.06
C TYR A 34 5.77 7.59 11.68
N GLU A 35 7.05 7.96 11.65
CA GLU A 35 7.48 9.30 11.23
C GLU A 35 7.16 9.57 9.76
N ARG A 36 7.40 8.60 8.84
CA ARG A 36 7.09 8.77 7.41
C ARG A 36 5.62 9.08 7.13
N ILE A 37 4.70 8.46 7.88
CA ILE A 37 3.26 8.73 7.75
C ILE A 37 2.92 10.14 8.26
N TYR A 38 3.57 10.59 9.34
CA TYR A 38 3.36 11.92 9.91
C TYR A 38 3.92 13.03 8.99
N PHE A 39 5.12 12.85 8.45
CA PHE A 39 5.72 13.80 7.49
C PHE A 39 4.92 13.93 6.19
N ALA A 40 4.34 12.82 5.70
CA ALA A 40 3.48 12.86 4.50
C ALA A 40 2.21 13.72 4.68
N LYS A 41 1.73 13.92 5.91
CA LYS A 41 0.59 14.80 6.19
C LYS A 41 0.96 16.29 6.04
N GLN A 42 2.18 16.65 6.42
CA GLN A 42 2.68 18.03 6.37
C GLN A 42 3.01 18.47 4.92
N ASP A 43 3.51 17.55 4.09
CA ASP A 43 3.76 17.79 2.66
C ASP A 43 2.48 18.03 1.84
N LEU A 44 1.32 17.60 2.33
CA LEU A 44 0.03 17.75 1.66
C LEU A 44 -0.54 19.18 1.78
N GLU A 45 -0.11 19.91 2.80
CA GLU A 45 -0.51 21.30 3.10
C GLU A 45 0.36 22.34 2.36
N SER A 46 1.57 21.98 1.88
CA SER A 46 2.54 22.92 1.28
C SER A 46 2.39 23.16 -0.24
N LEU A 47 1.25 22.80 -0.84
CA LEU A 47 1.02 22.88 -2.28
C LEU A 47 0.75 24.32 -2.80
N GLN A 48 1.78 25.16 -2.87
CA GLN A 48 1.79 26.38 -3.68
C GLN A 48 3.09 26.52 -4.47
N SER A 49 2.97 26.35 -5.79
CA SER A 49 3.92 26.83 -6.81
C SER A 49 3.23 26.72 -8.16
N ASP A 50 2.94 27.87 -8.78
CA ASP A 50 2.36 27.95 -10.11
C ASP A 50 3.50 27.92 -11.15
N SER A 51 3.45 26.96 -12.06
CA SER A 51 4.24 26.95 -13.29
C SER A 51 3.37 26.46 -14.44
N ASP A 52 3.39 27.18 -15.55
CA ASP A 52 2.64 26.94 -16.78
C ASP A 52 2.65 25.45 -17.17
N THR A 53 1.52 24.74 -17.06
CA THR A 53 1.51 23.29 -17.27
C THR A 53 0.20 22.75 -17.84
N LEU A 54 0.37 21.74 -18.70
CA LEU A 54 -0.64 20.76 -19.09
C LEU A 54 -1.55 20.41 -17.90
N SER A 55 -2.85 20.27 -18.16
CA SER A 55 -3.83 19.90 -17.16
C SER A 55 -4.31 18.46 -17.34
N ILE A 56 -4.48 17.77 -16.22
CA ILE A 56 -5.19 16.50 -16.13
C ILE A 56 -6.47 16.81 -15.35
N SER A 57 -7.63 16.57 -15.96
CA SER A 57 -8.93 16.77 -15.30
C SER A 57 -9.13 18.20 -14.72
N GLY A 58 -8.52 19.22 -15.32
CA GLY A 58 -8.58 20.61 -14.85
C GLY A 58 -7.59 20.99 -13.74
N VAL A 59 -6.73 20.07 -13.32
CA VAL A 59 -5.66 20.25 -12.32
C VAL A 59 -4.31 20.28 -13.03
N SER A 60 -3.35 21.08 -12.54
CA SER A 60 -2.00 21.01 -13.11
C SER A 60 -1.38 19.63 -12.89
N VAL A 61 -0.68 19.12 -13.90
CA VAL A 61 0.02 17.82 -13.83
C VAL A 61 0.92 17.75 -12.59
N GLU A 62 1.61 18.83 -12.25
CA GLU A 62 2.48 18.90 -11.07
C GLU A 62 1.71 18.72 -9.75
N LYS A 63 0.57 19.41 -9.57
CA LYS A 63 -0.27 19.27 -8.37
C LYS A 63 -0.80 17.84 -8.23
N TRP A 64 -1.19 17.24 -9.36
CA TRP A 64 -1.66 15.86 -9.41
C TRP A 64 -0.56 14.86 -9.03
N GLU A 65 0.61 14.93 -9.67
CA GLU A 65 1.72 14.00 -9.42
C GLU A 65 2.24 14.13 -7.98
N ASN A 66 2.32 15.35 -7.44
CA ASN A 66 2.73 15.53 -6.04
C ASN A 66 1.72 14.87 -5.08
N PHE A 67 0.43 15.10 -5.29
CA PHE A 67 -0.61 14.46 -4.49
C PHE A 67 -0.52 12.92 -4.57
N ARG A 68 -0.43 12.36 -5.78
CA ARG A 68 -0.25 10.92 -6.00
C ARG A 68 0.93 10.38 -5.22
N ASN A 69 2.09 11.03 -5.32
CA ASN A 69 3.33 10.59 -4.65
C ASN A 69 3.19 10.60 -3.12
N ILE A 70 2.57 11.64 -2.56
CA ILE A 70 2.33 11.73 -1.11
C ILE A 70 1.36 10.62 -0.68
N SER A 71 0.25 10.45 -1.39
CA SER A 71 -0.72 9.40 -1.09
C SER A 71 -0.12 8.01 -1.20
N ASP A 72 0.70 7.73 -2.21
CA ASP A 72 1.36 6.43 -2.39
C ASP A 72 2.31 6.10 -1.24
N LYS A 73 3.09 7.07 -0.75
CA LYS A 73 3.94 6.88 0.44
C LYS A 73 3.11 6.49 1.66
N ARG A 74 1.95 7.11 1.85
CA ARG A 74 1.04 6.80 2.96
C ARG A 74 0.41 5.41 2.82
N ILE A 75 0.01 5.04 1.61
CA ILE A 75 -0.53 3.70 1.31
C ILE A 75 0.51 2.62 1.61
N ILE A 76 1.77 2.83 1.22
CA ILE A 76 2.87 1.89 1.50
C ILE A 76 3.14 1.78 3.00
N GLY A 77 3.07 2.89 3.74
CA GLY A 77 3.17 2.87 5.20
C GLY A 77 2.07 2.02 5.85
N ASN A 78 0.83 2.17 5.38
CA ASN A 78 -0.30 1.35 5.83
C ASN A 78 -0.13 -0.13 5.47
N GLU A 79 0.35 -0.45 4.26
CA GLU A 79 0.65 -1.83 3.82
C GLU A 79 1.66 -2.49 4.76
N SER A 80 2.72 -1.78 5.13
CA SER A 80 3.76 -2.28 6.03
C SER A 80 3.19 -2.60 7.43
N LEU A 81 2.40 -1.68 7.99
CA LEU A 81 1.76 -1.88 9.30
C LEU A 81 0.74 -3.03 9.29
N ILE A 82 0.02 -3.21 8.17
CA ILE A 82 -0.89 -4.34 7.97
C ILE A 82 -0.12 -5.67 8.00
N ASP A 83 1.02 -5.76 7.34
CA ASP A 83 1.82 -7.00 7.30
C ASP A 83 2.44 -7.36 8.65
N GLU A 84 2.86 -6.35 9.42
CA GLU A 84 3.29 -6.51 10.81
C GLU A 84 2.16 -7.04 11.69
N LEU A 85 0.98 -6.41 11.64
CA LEU A 85 -0.19 -6.82 12.41
C LEU A 85 -0.62 -8.27 12.07
N LYS A 86 -0.65 -8.64 10.78
CA LYS A 86 -0.92 -10.02 10.35
C LYS A 86 0.09 -11.01 10.92
N THR A 87 1.36 -10.62 11.00
CA THR A 87 2.43 -11.48 11.53
C THR A 87 2.28 -11.67 13.03
N ARG A 88 1.90 -10.64 13.79
CA ARG A 88 1.65 -10.75 15.24
C ARG A 88 0.48 -11.67 15.57
N ILE A 89 -0.64 -11.50 14.87
CA ILE A 89 -1.84 -12.35 15.03
C ILE A 89 -1.52 -13.83 14.79
N LYS A 90 -0.77 -14.14 13.72
CA LYS A 90 -0.35 -15.53 13.44
C LYS A 90 0.48 -16.15 14.56
N LYS A 91 1.19 -15.33 15.34
CA LYS A 91 2.00 -15.77 16.48
C LYS A 91 1.17 -15.96 17.76
N SER A 92 0.11 -15.19 17.97
CA SER A 92 -0.71 -15.27 19.20
C SER A 92 -1.68 -16.45 19.22
N GLY A 93 -2.32 -16.78 18.09
CA GLY A 93 -3.26 -17.90 17.97
C GLY A 93 -4.49 -17.85 18.90
N LYS A 94 -4.88 -16.67 19.39
CA LYS A 94 -6.00 -16.47 20.34
C LYS A 94 -7.34 -16.28 19.61
N ARG A 95 -8.46 -16.49 20.31
CA ARG A 95 -9.80 -16.32 19.72
C ARG A 95 -10.12 -14.88 19.30
N ASN A 96 -9.56 -13.88 19.98
CA ASN A 96 -9.73 -12.46 19.62
C ASN A 96 -9.07 -12.12 18.27
N ASP A 97 -8.10 -12.94 17.84
CA ASP A 97 -7.36 -12.79 16.60
C ASP A 97 -8.29 -12.82 15.39
N MET A 98 -9.37 -13.61 15.41
CA MET A 98 -10.34 -13.65 14.29
C MET A 98 -11.06 -12.31 14.07
N ILE A 99 -11.29 -11.52 15.15
CA ILE A 99 -11.92 -10.19 15.02
C ILE A 99 -10.89 -9.21 14.46
N PHE A 100 -9.65 -9.29 14.93
CA PHE A 100 -8.54 -8.48 14.43
C PHE A 100 -8.21 -8.79 12.97
N GLU A 101 -8.16 -10.06 12.58
CA GLU A 101 -7.95 -10.53 11.20
C GLU A 101 -8.99 -9.95 10.25
N LYS A 102 -10.27 -10.01 10.62
CA LYS A 102 -11.35 -9.43 9.81
C LYS A 102 -11.18 -7.92 9.66
N ARG A 103 -10.82 -7.22 10.73
CA ARG A 103 -10.63 -5.76 10.67
C ARG A 103 -9.43 -5.37 9.82
N ILE A 104 -8.31 -6.07 9.99
CA ILE A 104 -7.10 -5.86 9.17
C ILE A 104 -7.39 -6.16 7.70
N TYR A 105 -8.15 -7.21 7.40
CA TYR A 105 -8.57 -7.52 6.04
C TYR A 105 -9.40 -6.38 5.43
N ILE A 106 -10.36 -5.82 6.17
CA ILE A 106 -11.16 -4.68 5.69
C ILE A 106 -10.27 -3.47 5.41
N LEU A 107 -9.37 -3.12 6.35
CA LEU A 107 -8.44 -1.99 6.19
C LEU A 107 -7.50 -2.20 5.00
N GLU A 108 -7.05 -3.43 4.74
CA GLU A 108 -6.25 -3.77 3.56
C GLU A 108 -7.03 -3.56 2.26
N GLN A 109 -8.30 -3.99 2.19
CA GLN A 109 -9.13 -3.76 1.01
C GLN A 109 -9.39 -2.28 0.77
N GLN A 110 -9.64 -1.50 1.84
CA GLN A 110 -9.81 -0.05 1.74
C GLN A 110 -8.53 0.64 1.24
N ASN A 111 -7.36 0.25 1.76
CA ASN A 111 -6.07 0.80 1.32
C ASN A 111 -5.78 0.47 -0.16
N LYS A 112 -6.12 -0.74 -0.62
CA LYS A 112 -6.06 -1.12 -2.04
C LYS A 112 -7.04 -0.32 -2.90
N ASN A 113 -8.26 -0.09 -2.42
CA ASN A 113 -9.24 0.71 -3.14
C ASN A 113 -8.80 2.18 -3.32
N LEU A 114 -8.17 2.77 -2.30
CA LEU A 114 -7.61 4.12 -2.40
C LEU A 114 -6.56 4.22 -3.51
N ARG A 115 -5.64 3.25 -3.59
CA ARG A 115 -4.64 3.18 -4.67
C ARG A 115 -5.29 3.16 -6.06
N GLN A 116 -6.36 2.38 -6.21
CA GLN A 116 -7.11 2.30 -7.47
C GLN A 116 -7.78 3.63 -7.81
N ARG A 117 -8.44 4.28 -6.84
CA ARG A 117 -9.11 5.58 -7.04
C ARG A 117 -8.12 6.69 -7.40
N ILE A 118 -6.97 6.73 -6.74
CA ILE A 118 -5.87 7.65 -7.09
C ILE A 118 -5.40 7.37 -8.52
N SER A 119 -5.15 6.11 -8.88
CA SER A 119 -4.69 5.78 -10.23
C SER A 119 -5.70 6.16 -11.31
N ALA A 120 -7.00 6.08 -11.02
CA ALA A 120 -8.08 6.31 -11.97
C ALA A 120 -8.59 7.77 -12.06
N TYR A 121 -8.14 8.67 -11.17
CA TYR A 121 -8.58 10.07 -11.19
C TYR A 121 -8.41 10.79 -12.56
N PRO A 122 -7.31 10.57 -13.32
CA PRO A 122 -7.17 11.15 -14.67
C PRO A 122 -8.28 10.75 -15.66
N GLU A 123 -8.94 9.62 -15.42
CA GLU A 123 -9.94 9.03 -16.31
C GLU A 123 -11.38 9.33 -15.87
N ILE A 124 -11.66 9.28 -14.56
CA ILE A 124 -13.01 9.34 -14.01
C ILE A 124 -13.51 10.79 -13.82
N GLN A 125 -12.59 11.77 -13.79
CA GLN A 125 -12.85 13.21 -13.76
C GLN A 125 -13.90 13.63 -12.71
N SER A 126 -13.49 13.65 -11.44
CA SER A 126 -14.26 14.27 -10.35
C SER A 126 -13.69 15.64 -9.98
N ASP A 127 -14.49 16.43 -9.25
CA ASP A 127 -14.03 17.67 -8.63
C ASP A 127 -12.75 17.42 -7.82
N TRP A 128 -11.72 18.21 -8.11
CA TRP A 128 -10.37 18.00 -7.56
C TRP A 128 -10.34 18.16 -6.04
N ASP A 129 -10.96 19.22 -5.54
CA ASP A 129 -10.89 19.55 -4.11
C ASP A 129 -11.65 18.51 -3.29
N SER A 130 -12.83 18.11 -3.76
CA SER A 130 -13.61 17.03 -3.16
C SER A 130 -12.84 15.70 -3.17
N PHE A 131 -12.26 15.34 -4.31
CA PHE A 131 -11.45 14.13 -4.45
C PHE A 131 -10.24 14.13 -3.50
N LYS A 132 -9.47 15.22 -3.48
CA LYS A 132 -8.31 15.38 -2.61
C LYS A 132 -8.72 15.24 -1.14
N GLN A 133 -9.81 15.89 -0.74
CA GLN A 133 -10.31 15.85 0.62
C GLN A 133 -10.75 14.44 1.03
N GLU A 134 -11.54 13.76 0.20
CA GLU A 134 -12.01 12.40 0.45
C GLU A 134 -10.85 11.43 0.63
N ILE A 135 -9.93 11.37 -0.33
CA ILE A 135 -8.78 10.48 -0.27
C ILE A 135 -7.92 10.79 0.96
N THR A 136 -7.70 12.07 1.27
CA THR A 136 -6.91 12.47 2.45
C THR A 136 -7.58 12.01 3.75
N SER A 137 -8.89 12.20 3.87
CA SER A 137 -9.66 11.78 5.05
C SER A 137 -9.65 10.26 5.23
N GLU A 138 -9.82 9.51 4.14
CA GLU A 138 -9.80 8.05 4.18
C GLU A 138 -8.41 7.50 4.53
N LEU A 139 -7.34 8.08 3.98
CA LEU A 139 -5.97 7.74 4.37
C LEU A 139 -5.73 8.02 5.86
N ASP A 140 -6.22 9.16 6.37
CA ASP A 140 -6.11 9.53 7.80
C ASP A 140 -6.83 8.50 8.67
N GLN A 141 -8.07 8.15 8.31
CA GLN A 141 -8.87 7.17 9.05
C GLN A 141 -8.19 5.80 9.09
N ILE A 142 -7.78 5.26 7.93
CA ILE A 142 -7.10 3.96 7.87
C ILE A 142 -5.83 3.96 8.72
N SER A 143 -5.03 5.04 8.61
CA SER A 143 -3.81 5.17 9.40
C SER A 143 -4.14 5.14 10.89
N MET A 144 -5.11 5.93 11.36
CA MET A 144 -5.50 5.97 12.77
C MET A 144 -6.01 4.62 13.27
N GLU A 145 -6.84 3.94 12.47
CA GLU A 145 -7.37 2.63 12.83
C GLU A 145 -6.27 1.58 12.96
N LEU A 146 -5.34 1.50 12.00
CA LEU A 146 -4.22 0.56 12.06
C LEU A 146 -3.34 0.80 13.29
N LYS A 147 -3.03 2.07 13.60
CA LYS A 147 -2.26 2.43 14.82
C LYS A 147 -3.01 2.03 16.10
N GLY A 148 -4.33 2.19 16.12
CA GLY A 148 -5.15 1.76 17.25
C GLY A 148 -5.10 0.25 17.48
N LEU A 149 -4.95 -0.55 16.42
CA LEU A 149 -4.78 -2.00 16.52
C LEU A 149 -3.39 -2.39 17.02
N ASP A 150 -2.36 -1.62 16.67
CA ASP A 150 -0.99 -1.82 17.16
C ASP A 150 -0.86 -1.57 18.67
N VAL A 151 -1.45 -0.47 19.17
CA VAL A 151 -1.43 -0.11 20.60
C VAL A 151 -2.36 -1.01 21.44
N GLY A 152 -3.39 -1.59 20.83
CA GLY A 152 -4.38 -2.41 21.53
C GLY A 152 -3.86 -3.78 22.02
N GLU A 153 -2.80 -4.32 21.40
CA GLU A 153 -2.20 -5.62 21.81
C GLU A 153 -1.15 -5.52 22.91
N THR A 154 -0.70 -4.31 23.27
CA THR A 154 0.32 -4.10 24.32
C THR A 154 -0.25 -4.06 25.75
N ARG A 155 -1.55 -4.31 25.94
CA ARG A 155 -2.24 -4.32 27.25
C ARG A 155 -2.86 -5.66 27.61
#